data_AF-A0A8J6NLR0-F1
#
_entry.id   AF-A0A8J6NLR0-F1
#
_cell.length_a   1.000
_cell.length_b   1.000
_cell.length_c   1.000
_cell.angle_alpha   90.00
_cell.angle_beta   90.00
_cell.angle_gamma   90.00
#
_symmetry.space_group_name_H-M   'P 1'
#
loop_
_entity.id
_entity.type
_entity.pdbx_description
1 polymer ?
#
loop_
_entity_poly.entity_id
_entity_poly.type
_entity_poly.pdbx_seq_one_letter_code
_entity_poly.pdbx_strand_id
1 'polypeptide(L)'
;MLKFFTYTDLSGKRHLRSYAIVAIVLFVLLLLLAGGAALWRIGEFSPTDIAETPVFAPLTETAIPEVMPSNTPEACPSDPADWALLDMPLSKNYKSLSPTCIYTELERTVAWVLAINEGYSRAEAIEKLGFSSMPMTMQTGTLTILTDNKGPVSVQMLISPQVPDLAQWAIDKSGNPATKMALRGCFRTSTFTGNERQDWGDGYEVICVVSKDTEAVYGLMQLGEHVFTGGDGQVSASRTFLLFGYKEKSWTWLGWCEDAGRVSYEEIGLTAELASADREMKSSIFGLSHWDSEWLEESYGMAMKALPNDWQDATDTAKRDAILNEINAYLE
;
A
#
# COMPACT_ATOMS: atom_id res chain seq x y z
N MET A 1 -17.49 -1.15 -46.36
CA MET A 1 -17.93 -0.77 -45.00
C MET A 1 -18.96 0.37 -44.94
N LEU A 2 -18.91 1.41 -45.81
CA LEU A 2 -19.86 2.55 -45.75
C LEU A 2 -21.35 2.28 -46.09
N LYS A 3 -21.70 1.14 -46.70
CA LYS A 3 -23.09 0.81 -47.04
C LYS A 3 -23.96 0.48 -45.82
N PHE A 4 -23.34 0.27 -44.66
CA PHE A 4 -24.06 -0.06 -43.43
C PHE A 4 -24.66 1.16 -42.72
N PHE A 5 -24.17 2.38 -42.95
CA PHE A 5 -24.61 3.56 -42.19
C PHE A 5 -25.52 4.51 -42.98
N THR A 6 -25.67 4.29 -44.29
CA THR A 6 -26.45 5.16 -45.18
C THR A 6 -27.47 4.37 -45.98
N TYR A 7 -28.57 5.03 -46.38
CA TYR A 7 -29.51 4.52 -47.37
C TYR A 7 -29.78 5.59 -48.41
N THR A 8 -30.19 5.19 -49.61
CA THR A 8 -30.55 6.14 -50.67
C THR A 8 -32.07 6.18 -50.75
N ASP A 9 -32.65 7.38 -50.72
CA ASP A 9 -34.08 7.54 -50.91
C ASP A 9 -34.48 7.36 -52.39
N LEU A 10 -35.78 7.33 -52.66
CA LEU A 10 -36.32 7.18 -54.01
C LEU A 10 -35.96 8.34 -54.96
N SER A 11 -35.41 9.45 -54.44
CA SER A 11 -34.91 10.59 -55.22
C SER A 11 -33.41 10.50 -55.53
N GLY A 12 -32.75 9.41 -55.15
CA GLY A 12 -31.31 9.20 -55.35
C GLY A 12 -30.44 9.93 -54.31
N LYS A 13 -31.03 10.56 -53.29
CA LYS A 13 -30.28 11.28 -52.24
C LYS A 13 -29.90 10.32 -51.12
N ARG A 14 -28.66 10.45 -50.66
CA ARG A 14 -28.07 9.58 -49.65
C ARG A 14 -28.34 10.16 -48.26
N HIS A 15 -29.02 9.39 -47.41
CA HIS A 15 -29.37 9.74 -46.04
C HIS A 15 -28.66 8.82 -45.05
N LEU A 16 -28.38 9.34 -43.85
CA LEU A 16 -27.91 8.53 -42.73
C LEU A 16 -29.07 7.72 -42.16
N ARG A 17 -28.84 6.45 -41.81
CA ARG A 17 -29.87 5.63 -41.16
C ARG A 17 -30.10 6.13 -39.73
N SER A 18 -31.34 6.05 -39.24
CA SER A 18 -31.72 6.64 -37.95
C SER A 18 -30.90 6.13 -36.76
N TYR A 19 -30.49 4.86 -36.74
CA TYR A 19 -29.60 4.35 -35.67
C TYR A 19 -28.19 4.96 -35.70
N ALA A 20 -27.67 5.35 -36.88
CA ALA A 20 -26.39 6.02 -36.99
C ALA A 20 -26.49 7.46 -36.45
N ILE A 21 -27.63 8.12 -36.67
CA ILE A 21 -27.92 9.43 -36.08
C ILE A 21 -28.00 9.32 -34.55
N VAL A 22 -28.74 8.33 -34.03
CA VAL A 22 -28.87 8.09 -32.58
C VAL A 22 -27.51 7.77 -31.94
N ALA A 23 -26.67 6.96 -32.60
CA ALA A 23 -25.34 6.64 -32.11
C ALA A 23 -24.43 7.88 -32.03
N ILE A 24 -24.48 8.76 -33.04
CA ILE A 24 -23.72 10.02 -33.04
C ILE A 24 -24.21 10.93 -31.90
N VAL A 25 -25.52 11.04 -31.70
CA VAL A 25 -26.10 11.85 -30.61
C VAL A 25 -25.67 11.31 -29.25
N LEU A 26 -25.74 10.00 -29.02
CA LEU A 26 -25.28 9.37 -27.77
C LEU A 26 -23.79 9.58 -27.53
N PHE A 27 -22.97 9.49 -28.57
CA PHE A 27 -21.53 9.72 -28.48
C PHE A 27 -21.21 11.17 -28.13
N VAL A 28 -21.90 12.13 -28.75
CA VAL A 28 -21.76 13.57 -28.40
C VAL A 28 -22.19 13.83 -26.96
N LEU A 29 -23.26 13.18 -26.50
CA LEU A 29 -23.75 13.33 -25.13
C LEU A 29 -22.77 12.76 -24.10
N LEU A 30 -22.11 11.63 -24.41
CA LEU A 30 -21.03 11.06 -23.60
C LEU A 30 -19.81 11.99 -23.54
N LEU A 31 -19.42 12.61 -24.66
CA LEU A 31 -18.33 13.58 -24.69
C LEU A 31 -18.64 14.84 -23.87
N LEU A 32 -19.89 15.31 -23.88
CA LEU A 32 -20.32 16.44 -23.04
C LEU A 32 -20.31 16.09 -21.55
N LEU A 33 -20.71 14.87 -21.17
CA LEU A 33 -20.65 14.41 -19.78
C LEU A 33 -19.21 14.23 -19.30
N ALA A 34 -18.34 13.64 -20.12
CA ALA A 34 -16.92 13.47 -19.80
C ALA A 34 -16.17 14.82 -19.74
N GLY A 35 -16.45 15.72 -20.69
CA GLY A 35 -15.90 17.08 -20.70
C GLY A 35 -16.38 17.93 -19.52
N GLY A 36 -17.65 17.79 -19.12
CA GLY A 36 -18.21 18.46 -17.94
C GLY A 36 -17.55 18.01 -16.63
N ALA A 37 -17.28 16.71 -16.47
CA ALA A 37 -16.57 16.18 -15.30
C ALA A 37 -15.10 16.65 -15.23
N ALA A 38 -14.41 16.75 -16.38
CA ALA A 38 -13.05 17.25 -16.44
C ALA A 38 -12.97 18.76 -16.12
N LEU A 39 -13.91 19.56 -16.64
CA LEU A 39 -13.98 21.00 -16.35
C LEU A 39 -14.37 21.30 -14.91
N TRP A 40 -15.23 20.49 -14.28
CA TRP A 40 -15.55 20.62 -12.86
C TRP A 40 -14.30 20.39 -11.99
N ARG A 41 -13.49 19.35 -12.28
CA ARG A 41 -12.22 19.12 -11.56
C ARG A 41 -11.21 20.26 -11.66
N ILE A 42 -11.22 21.03 -12.76
CA ILE A 42 -10.31 22.18 -12.94
C ILE A 42 -10.79 23.39 -12.12
N GLY A 43 -12.10 23.54 -11.89
CA GLY A 43 -12.67 24.63 -11.09
C GLY A 43 -12.46 24.49 -9.57
N GLU A 44 -12.14 23.30 -9.08
CA GLU A 44 -11.95 23.02 -7.65
C GLU A 44 -10.53 23.34 -7.16
N PHE A 45 -9.62 23.68 -8.08
CA PHE A 45 -8.29 24.21 -7.78
C PHE A 45 -8.18 25.64 -8.33
N SER A 46 -8.86 26.59 -7.69
CA SER A 46 -8.54 28.01 -7.88
C SER A 46 -7.27 28.32 -7.06
N PRO A 47 -6.16 28.78 -7.67
CA PRO A 47 -4.92 29.13 -6.94
C PRO A 47 -5.04 30.38 -6.06
N THR A 48 -6.24 30.92 -5.89
CA THR A 48 -6.49 32.22 -5.24
C THR A 48 -6.74 32.13 -3.73
N ASP A 49 -6.80 30.93 -3.14
CA ASP A 49 -6.99 30.75 -1.69
C ASP A 49 -5.71 30.28 -0.96
N ILE A 50 -4.53 30.54 -1.54
CA ILE A 50 -3.28 30.47 -0.77
C ILE A 50 -3.29 31.69 0.17
N ALA A 51 -3.76 31.48 1.40
CA ALA A 51 -3.54 32.41 2.48
C ALA A 51 -2.02 32.61 2.63
N GLU A 52 -1.57 33.87 2.49
CA GLU A 52 -0.19 34.26 2.76
C GLU A 52 0.18 33.80 4.17
N THR A 53 1.21 32.95 4.27
CA THR A 53 1.83 32.58 5.54
C THR A 53 2.23 33.85 6.30
N PRO A 54 1.78 34.06 7.54
CA PRO A 54 2.24 35.18 8.34
C PRO A 54 3.74 35.02 8.59
N VAL A 55 4.53 36.00 8.15
CA VAL A 55 5.94 36.12 8.47
C VAL A 55 6.04 36.36 9.98
N PHE A 56 6.52 35.35 10.72
CA PHE A 56 6.83 35.51 12.14
C PHE A 56 7.99 36.49 12.30
N ALA A 57 7.77 37.55 13.08
CA ALA A 57 8.83 38.44 13.52
C ALA A 57 9.82 37.69 14.42
N PRO A 58 11.13 38.03 14.40
CA PRO A 58 12.11 37.38 15.25
C PRO A 58 11.80 37.66 16.73
N LEU A 59 11.71 36.60 17.53
CA LEU A 59 11.50 36.69 18.98
C LEU A 59 12.76 37.26 19.65
N THR A 60 12.58 38.30 20.46
CA THR A 60 13.61 38.84 21.35
C THR A 60 13.96 37.83 22.44
N GLU A 61 15.23 37.48 22.52
CA GLU A 61 15.81 36.55 23.49
C GLU A 61 15.58 37.07 24.92
N THR A 62 14.74 36.37 25.70
CA THR A 62 14.61 36.59 27.14
C THR A 62 15.38 35.50 27.85
N ALA A 63 16.44 35.87 28.57
CA ALA A 63 17.26 34.94 29.35
C ALA A 63 16.42 34.23 30.43
N ILE A 64 16.28 32.91 30.31
CA ILE A 64 15.72 32.02 31.33
C ILE A 64 16.91 31.35 32.05
N PRO A 65 16.91 31.26 33.40
CA PRO A 65 18.03 30.67 34.14
C PRO A 65 18.21 29.19 33.83
N GLU A 66 19.48 28.78 33.66
CA GLU A 66 19.91 27.40 33.40
C GLU A 66 19.38 26.43 34.45
N VAL A 67 18.41 25.59 34.06
CA VAL A 67 18.19 24.29 34.66
C VAL A 67 18.82 23.28 33.72
N MET A 68 19.90 22.63 34.15
CA MET A 68 20.54 21.57 33.39
C MET A 68 19.52 20.47 33.06
N PRO A 69 19.22 20.19 31.77
CA PRO A 69 18.37 19.06 31.42
C PRO A 69 19.14 17.76 31.69
N SER A 70 18.54 16.89 32.47
CA SER A 70 18.93 15.48 32.56
C SER A 70 18.67 14.85 31.18
N ASN A 71 19.72 14.70 30.38
CA ASN A 71 19.71 14.08 29.05
C ASN A 71 19.49 12.56 29.13
N THR A 72 18.32 12.14 29.60
CA THR A 72 17.78 10.82 29.25
C THR A 72 16.81 11.06 28.09
N PRO A 73 17.08 10.56 26.87
CA PRO A 73 16.10 10.60 25.79
C PRO A 73 14.79 10.03 26.32
N GLU A 74 13.72 10.82 26.26
CA GLU A 74 12.40 10.35 26.67
C GLU A 74 12.05 9.15 25.78
N ALA A 75 11.83 8.00 26.41
CA ALA A 75 11.50 6.78 25.68
C ALA A 75 10.20 6.99 24.90
N CYS A 76 10.14 6.49 23.67
CA CYS A 76 8.94 6.64 22.85
C CYS A 76 7.72 6.04 23.57
N PRO A 77 6.59 6.74 23.66
CA PRO A 77 5.41 6.22 24.35
C PRO A 77 4.94 4.92 23.70
N SER A 78 4.80 3.86 24.49
CA SER A 78 4.32 2.56 24.02
C SER A 78 2.81 2.35 24.18
N ASP A 79 2.13 3.23 24.91
CA ASP A 79 0.68 3.13 25.14
C ASP A 79 -0.08 3.94 24.07
N PRO A 80 -0.96 3.31 23.26
CA PRO A 80 -1.77 4.01 22.26
C PRO A 80 -2.69 5.10 22.79
N ALA A 81 -2.98 5.10 24.10
CA ALA A 81 -3.72 6.18 24.75
C ALA A 81 -2.93 7.49 24.78
N ASP A 82 -1.59 7.41 24.83
CA ASP A 82 -0.70 8.57 24.89
C ASP A 82 -0.38 9.13 23.49
N TRP A 83 -0.83 8.45 22.43
CA TRP A 83 -0.56 8.86 21.06
C TRP A 83 -1.60 9.87 20.58
N ALA A 84 -1.13 10.90 19.87
CA ALA A 84 -2.01 11.79 19.14
C ALA A 84 -2.23 11.27 17.72
N LEU A 85 -3.49 11.27 17.27
CA LEU A 85 -3.85 11.05 15.86
C LEU A 85 -4.13 12.40 15.23
N LEU A 86 -3.25 12.85 14.34
CA LEU A 86 -3.33 14.15 13.69
C LEU A 86 -3.96 14.01 12.31
N ASP A 87 -4.78 15.00 11.94
CA ASP A 87 -5.38 15.06 10.62
C ASP A 87 -4.29 15.20 9.54
N MET A 88 -4.52 14.53 8.41
CA MET A 88 -3.63 14.58 7.26
C MET A 88 -4.33 15.21 6.06
N PRO A 89 -3.60 15.92 5.20
CA PRO A 89 -4.15 16.40 3.94
C PRO A 89 -4.62 15.21 3.09
N LEU A 90 -5.75 15.41 2.39
CA LEU A 90 -6.31 14.46 1.43
C LEU A 90 -6.81 13.13 2.02
N SER A 91 -6.93 13.00 3.35
CA SER A 91 -7.53 11.84 4.01
C SER A 91 -8.70 12.25 4.89
N LYS A 92 -9.79 11.46 4.88
CA LYS A 92 -10.91 11.67 5.82
C LYS A 92 -10.70 10.87 7.10
N ASN A 93 -10.29 9.62 6.96
CA ASN A 93 -10.24 8.67 8.06
C ASN A 93 -8.81 8.39 8.56
N TYR A 94 -7.82 8.37 7.68
CA TYR A 94 -6.44 8.11 8.11
C TYR A 94 -5.82 9.35 8.74
N LYS A 95 -5.02 9.10 9.77
CA LYS A 95 -4.32 10.08 10.60
C LYS A 95 -2.84 9.74 10.64
N SER A 96 -2.01 10.74 10.93
CA SER A 96 -0.63 10.51 11.35
C SER A 96 -0.56 10.32 12.86
N LEU A 97 0.38 9.50 13.32
CA LEU A 97 0.64 9.25 14.73
C LEU A 97 1.73 10.20 15.20
N SER A 98 1.57 10.73 16.41
CA SER A 98 2.58 11.55 17.07
C SER A 98 2.79 11.05 18.50
N PRO A 99 4.06 10.95 18.97
CA PRO A 99 5.30 11.34 18.27
C PRO A 99 5.76 10.38 17.14
N THR A 100 6.56 10.88 16.19
CA THR A 100 7.04 10.10 15.02
C THR A 100 7.82 8.84 15.39
N CYS A 101 8.47 8.80 16.57
CA CYS A 101 9.20 7.62 17.04
C CYS A 101 8.34 6.35 17.17
N ILE A 102 7.00 6.48 17.22
CA ILE A 102 6.07 5.34 17.25
C ILE A 102 6.24 4.46 16.00
N TYR A 103 6.64 5.08 14.88
CA TYR A 103 6.81 4.40 13.61
C TYR A 103 8.06 3.51 13.55
N THR A 104 9.06 3.68 14.43
CA THR A 104 10.30 2.90 14.36
C THR A 104 10.05 1.38 14.44
N GLU A 105 9.16 0.94 15.32
CA GLU A 105 8.79 -0.48 15.41
C GLU A 105 7.89 -0.94 14.25
N LEU A 106 7.07 -0.04 13.69
CA LEU A 106 6.29 -0.32 12.48
C LEU A 106 7.24 -0.52 11.29
N GLU A 107 8.23 0.36 11.13
CA GLU A 107 9.25 0.31 10.10
C GLU A 107 10.01 -1.01 10.13
N ARG A 108 10.36 -1.50 11.32
CA ARG A 108 10.99 -2.81 11.46
C ARG A 108 10.09 -3.95 10.96
N THR A 109 8.79 -3.86 11.19
CA THR A 109 7.81 -4.84 10.70
C THR A 109 7.61 -4.71 9.18
N VAL A 110 7.64 -3.49 8.64
CA VAL A 110 7.63 -3.24 7.18
C VAL A 110 8.90 -3.79 6.53
N ALA A 111 10.07 -3.59 7.13
CA ALA A 111 11.34 -4.15 6.67
C ALA A 111 11.28 -5.67 6.58
N TRP A 112 10.62 -6.33 7.55
CA TRP A 112 10.39 -7.77 7.50
C TRP A 112 9.55 -8.18 6.28
N VAL A 113 8.44 -7.48 6.01
CA VAL A 113 7.62 -7.76 4.82
C VAL A 113 8.37 -7.45 3.51
N LEU A 114 9.23 -6.43 3.50
CA LEU A 114 10.04 -6.11 2.32
C LEU A 114 11.12 -7.18 2.08
N ALA A 115 11.83 -7.59 3.11
CA ALA A 115 12.87 -8.61 3.04
C ALA A 115 12.36 -9.95 2.47
N ILE A 116 11.15 -10.38 2.85
CA ILE A 116 10.55 -11.61 2.29
C ILE A 116 10.19 -11.50 0.80
N ASN A 117 10.17 -10.28 0.22
CA ASN A 117 10.02 -10.06 -1.22
C ASN A 117 11.38 -9.88 -1.94
N GLU A 118 12.47 -9.94 -1.18
CA GLU A 118 13.85 -9.79 -1.65
C GLU A 118 14.69 -11.05 -1.40
N GLY A 119 14.01 -12.19 -1.24
CA GLY A 119 14.61 -13.52 -1.19
C GLY A 119 14.98 -14.03 0.20
N TYR A 120 14.73 -13.25 1.26
CA TYR A 120 14.91 -13.76 2.62
C TYR A 120 13.76 -14.71 2.97
N SER A 121 14.08 -15.83 3.61
CA SER A 121 13.03 -16.64 4.24
C SER A 121 12.42 -15.87 5.42
N ARG A 122 11.24 -16.28 5.88
CA ARG A 122 10.61 -15.66 7.05
C ARG A 122 11.46 -15.82 8.29
N ALA A 123 12.05 -17.01 8.48
CA ALA A 123 12.95 -17.30 9.60
C ALA A 123 14.21 -16.43 9.55
N GLU A 124 14.86 -16.31 8.39
CA GLU A 124 16.05 -15.46 8.22
C GLU A 124 15.74 -13.98 8.50
N ALA A 125 14.59 -13.49 7.99
CA ALA A 125 14.19 -12.11 8.20
C ALA A 125 13.84 -11.81 9.68
N ILE A 126 13.24 -12.77 10.39
CA ILE A 126 13.00 -12.68 11.84
C ILE A 126 14.33 -12.52 12.59
N GLU A 127 15.29 -13.40 12.30
CA GLU A 127 16.61 -13.41 12.96
C GLU A 127 17.35 -12.10 12.70
N LYS A 128 17.46 -11.68 11.43
CA LYS A 128 18.18 -10.46 11.05
C LYS A 128 17.58 -9.19 11.66
N LEU A 129 16.26 -9.11 11.77
CA LEU A 129 15.57 -7.92 12.31
C LEU A 129 15.34 -8.00 13.83
N GLY A 130 15.84 -9.07 14.48
CA GLY A 130 15.79 -9.23 15.93
C GLY A 130 14.38 -9.37 16.48
N PHE A 131 13.49 -10.05 15.75
CA PHE A 131 12.17 -10.41 16.25
C PHE A 131 12.25 -11.67 17.11
N SER A 132 11.54 -11.68 18.24
CA SER A 132 11.41 -12.87 19.11
C SER A 132 10.41 -13.88 18.60
N SER A 133 9.48 -13.45 17.75
CA SER A 133 8.44 -14.25 17.10
C SER A 133 8.09 -13.66 15.75
N MET A 134 7.45 -14.43 14.88
CA MET A 134 7.03 -13.95 13.56
C MET A 134 6.06 -12.75 13.71
N PRO A 135 6.36 -11.57 13.15
CA PRO A 135 5.56 -10.36 13.37
C PRO A 135 4.36 -10.31 12.41
N MET A 136 3.60 -11.41 12.33
CA MET A 136 2.41 -11.52 11.49
C MET A 136 1.31 -12.32 12.19
N THR A 137 0.05 -12.01 11.89
CA THR A 137 -1.09 -12.73 12.46
C THR A 137 -1.25 -14.12 11.83
N MET A 138 -1.66 -15.08 12.65
CA MET A 138 -2.11 -16.41 12.22
C MET A 138 -3.62 -16.45 11.96
N GLN A 139 -4.34 -15.40 12.32
CA GLN A 139 -5.80 -15.39 12.29
C GLN A 139 -6.29 -15.00 10.90
N THR A 140 -6.94 -15.95 10.22
CA THR A 140 -7.78 -15.68 9.06
C THR A 140 -9.18 -15.33 9.52
N GLY A 141 -9.88 -14.46 8.79
CA GLY A 141 -11.26 -14.11 9.11
C GLY A 141 -11.62 -12.71 8.66
N THR A 142 -12.66 -12.17 9.29
CA THR A 142 -13.13 -10.83 9.01
C THR A 142 -12.54 -9.84 10.01
N LEU A 143 -12.07 -8.70 9.52
CA LEU A 143 -11.55 -7.59 10.33
C LEU A 143 -12.38 -6.34 10.02
N THR A 144 -12.69 -5.53 11.02
CA THR A 144 -13.29 -4.21 10.78
C THR A 144 -12.20 -3.16 10.56
N ILE A 145 -12.27 -2.42 9.46
CA ILE A 145 -11.29 -1.39 9.09
C ILE A 145 -11.94 -0.07 8.70
N LEU A 146 -11.14 0.99 8.68
CA LEU A 146 -11.45 2.19 7.89
C LEU A 146 -10.69 2.12 6.57
N THR A 147 -11.34 2.52 5.48
CA THR A 147 -10.64 2.98 4.28
C THR A 147 -10.36 4.46 4.43
N ASP A 148 -9.60 5.04 3.51
CA ASP A 148 -9.28 6.47 3.51
C ASP A 148 -10.53 7.38 3.56
N ASN A 149 -11.66 6.92 3.00
CA ASN A 149 -12.88 7.73 2.82
C ASN A 149 -14.20 7.07 3.26
N LYS A 150 -14.18 5.79 3.67
CA LYS A 150 -15.35 5.03 4.13
C LYS A 150 -14.98 4.21 5.37
N GLY A 151 -15.99 3.80 6.12
CA GLY A 151 -15.83 2.92 7.27
C GLY A 151 -16.63 3.40 8.49
N PRO A 152 -16.76 2.56 9.53
CA PRO A 152 -16.21 1.20 9.66
C PRO A 152 -16.79 0.19 8.65
N VAL A 153 -15.94 -0.63 8.05
CA VAL A 153 -16.34 -1.71 7.13
C VAL A 153 -15.70 -3.04 7.52
N SER A 154 -16.49 -4.10 7.41
CA SER A 154 -16.07 -5.48 7.68
C SER A 154 -15.45 -6.05 6.40
N VAL A 155 -14.20 -6.52 6.45
CA VAL A 155 -13.46 -7.04 5.29
C VAL A 155 -12.91 -8.43 5.56
N GLN A 156 -12.96 -9.31 4.58
CA GLN A 156 -12.29 -10.60 4.65
C GLN A 156 -10.78 -10.40 4.46
N MET A 157 -10.00 -10.97 5.38
CA MET A 157 -8.54 -10.86 5.38
C MET A 157 -7.90 -12.00 4.60
N LEU A 158 -6.95 -11.66 3.74
CA LEU A 158 -5.97 -12.56 3.15
C LEU A 158 -4.63 -12.38 3.88
N ILE A 159 -4.01 -13.50 4.23
CA ILE A 159 -2.69 -13.52 4.86
C ILE A 159 -1.67 -14.19 3.95
N SER A 160 -0.40 -13.86 4.14
CA SER A 160 0.68 -14.61 3.51
C SER A 160 0.85 -15.97 4.20
N PRO A 161 1.33 -17.01 3.48
CA PRO A 161 1.74 -18.27 4.11
C PRO A 161 2.72 -18.03 5.26
N GLN A 162 2.71 -18.89 6.29
CA GLN A 162 3.61 -18.78 7.44
C GLN A 162 4.79 -19.75 7.40
N VAL A 163 5.04 -20.37 6.24
CA VAL A 163 6.12 -21.34 6.07
C VAL A 163 7.49 -20.67 6.33
N PRO A 164 8.22 -21.05 7.40
CA PRO A 164 9.41 -20.33 7.84
C PRO A 164 10.50 -20.24 6.77
N ASP A 165 10.67 -21.33 6.00
CA ASP A 165 11.74 -21.48 5.01
C ASP A 165 11.35 -21.03 3.60
N LEU A 166 10.12 -20.56 3.39
CA LEU A 166 9.68 -20.06 2.09
C LEU A 166 10.35 -18.73 1.79
N ALA A 167 11.21 -18.72 0.77
CA ALA A 167 11.85 -17.54 0.20
C ALA A 167 11.10 -17.09 -1.05
N GLN A 168 10.96 -15.77 -1.23
CA GLN A 168 10.27 -15.21 -2.39
C GLN A 168 11.00 -13.97 -2.92
N TRP A 169 10.96 -13.78 -4.24
CA TRP A 169 11.46 -12.58 -4.89
C TRP A 169 10.37 -11.94 -5.74
N ALA A 170 10.34 -10.62 -5.75
CA ALA A 170 9.59 -9.83 -6.72
C ALA A 170 10.57 -8.95 -7.49
N ILE A 171 10.80 -9.27 -8.76
CA ILE A 171 11.84 -8.61 -9.57
C ILE A 171 11.30 -8.01 -10.88
N ASP A 172 11.98 -6.97 -11.34
CA ASP A 172 11.72 -6.31 -12.61
C ASP A 172 12.35 -7.09 -13.79
N LYS A 173 12.27 -6.52 -15.00
CA LYS A 173 12.79 -7.17 -16.22
C LYS A 173 14.31 -7.30 -16.23
N SER A 174 14.98 -6.48 -15.42
CA SER A 174 16.42 -6.42 -15.30
C SER A 174 16.94 -7.30 -14.15
N GLY A 175 16.04 -7.92 -13.39
CA GLY A 175 16.39 -8.73 -12.21
C GLY A 175 16.60 -7.92 -10.94
N ASN A 176 16.18 -6.65 -10.90
CA ASN A 176 16.29 -5.80 -9.71
C ASN A 176 15.04 -5.94 -8.82
N PRO A 177 15.14 -5.60 -7.52
CA PRO A 177 14.00 -5.52 -6.62
C PRO A 177 12.89 -4.63 -7.18
N ALA A 178 11.65 -5.13 -7.15
CA ALA A 178 10.49 -4.43 -7.73
C ALA A 178 9.36 -4.13 -6.73
N THR A 179 9.67 -4.24 -5.43
CA THR A 179 8.73 -3.91 -4.34
C THR A 179 9.12 -2.59 -3.70
N LYS A 180 8.14 -1.69 -3.54
CA LYS A 180 8.29 -0.42 -2.83
C LYS A 180 7.10 -0.22 -1.90
N MET A 181 7.33 0.32 -0.71
CA MET A 181 6.29 0.52 0.30
C MET A 181 6.21 1.97 0.78
N ALA A 182 5.04 2.38 1.24
CA ALA A 182 4.84 3.69 1.86
C ALA A 182 3.64 3.68 2.81
N LEU A 183 3.76 4.38 3.93
CA LEU A 183 2.67 4.59 4.87
C LEU A 183 1.54 5.40 4.21
N ARG A 184 0.30 4.95 4.40
CA ARG A 184 -0.91 5.67 3.99
C ARG A 184 -1.56 6.41 5.13
N GLY A 185 -1.37 5.91 6.33
CA GLY A 185 -1.80 6.49 7.59
C GLY A 185 -2.42 5.44 8.49
N CYS A 186 -2.89 5.88 9.65
CA CYS A 186 -3.35 5.00 10.71
C CYS A 186 -4.71 5.45 11.23
N PHE A 187 -5.42 4.55 11.89
CA PHE A 187 -6.68 4.86 12.55
C PHE A 187 -6.82 4.09 13.85
N ARG A 188 -7.53 4.69 14.80
CA ARG A 188 -8.00 3.97 16.00
C ARG A 188 -9.16 3.08 15.60
N THR A 189 -9.19 1.92 16.21
CA THR A 189 -10.21 0.89 15.99
C THR A 189 -11.42 1.03 16.92
N SER A 190 -11.68 2.26 17.32
CA SER A 190 -12.83 2.59 18.15
C SER A 190 -13.41 3.92 17.74
N THR A 191 -14.73 4.03 17.80
CA THR A 191 -15.47 5.25 17.49
C THR A 191 -16.29 5.68 18.69
N PHE A 192 -16.52 6.98 18.86
CA PHE A 192 -17.44 7.49 19.87
C PHE A 192 -18.82 7.70 19.25
N THR A 193 -19.84 7.07 19.85
CA THR A 193 -21.25 7.33 19.52
C THR A 193 -21.90 7.98 20.73
N GLY A 194 -22.19 9.28 20.65
CA GLY A 194 -22.54 10.07 21.82
C GLY A 194 -21.36 10.15 22.80
N ASN A 195 -21.55 9.67 24.03
CA ASN A 195 -20.51 9.62 25.06
C ASN A 195 -19.93 8.21 25.27
N GLU A 196 -20.35 7.22 24.46
CA GLU A 196 -19.88 5.83 24.59
C GLU A 196 -18.82 5.52 23.54
N ARG A 197 -17.72 4.90 24.00
CA ARG A 197 -16.69 4.34 23.12
C ARG A 197 -17.17 2.97 22.63
N GLN A 198 -17.26 2.81 21.33
CA GLN A 198 -17.53 1.54 20.67
C GLN A 198 -16.23 1.03 20.06
N ASP A 199 -15.70 -0.05 20.62
CA ASP A 199 -14.53 -0.76 20.11
C ASP A 199 -14.98 -1.79 19.08
N TRP A 200 -14.28 -1.82 17.95
CA TRP A 200 -14.50 -2.76 16.85
C TRP A 200 -13.17 -3.33 16.31
N GLY A 201 -12.07 -3.13 17.04
CA GLY A 201 -10.72 -3.42 16.57
C GLY A 201 -10.23 -4.84 16.67
N ASP A 202 -11.09 -5.77 17.08
CA ASP A 202 -10.73 -7.17 17.27
C ASP A 202 -9.47 -7.35 18.14
N GLY A 203 -9.27 -6.42 19.10
CA GLY A 203 -8.14 -6.38 20.03
C GLY A 203 -6.91 -5.62 19.57
N TYR A 204 -6.89 -5.03 18.37
CA TYR A 204 -5.88 -4.07 17.93
C TYR A 204 -6.31 -2.66 18.30
N GLU A 205 -5.44 -1.86 18.91
CA GLU A 205 -5.79 -0.51 19.38
C GLU A 205 -5.68 0.55 18.27
N VAL A 206 -4.73 0.31 17.36
CA VAL A 206 -4.44 1.14 16.18
C VAL A 206 -4.12 0.22 15.03
N ILE A 207 -4.60 0.56 13.83
CA ILE A 207 -4.22 -0.09 12.58
C ILE A 207 -3.61 0.95 11.66
N CYS A 208 -2.44 0.66 11.11
CA CYS A 208 -1.80 1.42 10.06
C CYS A 208 -1.93 0.70 8.72
N VAL A 209 -2.11 1.48 7.66
CA VAL A 209 -2.21 0.99 6.28
C VAL A 209 -0.95 1.38 5.53
N VAL A 210 -0.30 0.40 4.92
CA VAL A 210 0.89 0.59 4.10
C VAL A 210 0.57 0.13 2.68
N SER A 211 0.80 0.98 1.68
CA SER A 211 0.74 0.51 0.30
C SER A 211 2.04 -0.21 -0.04
N LYS A 212 1.91 -1.39 -0.63
CA LYS A 212 2.97 -2.12 -1.31
C LYS A 212 2.73 -2.01 -2.81
N ASP A 213 3.59 -1.28 -3.49
CA ASP A 213 3.67 -1.25 -4.94
C ASP A 213 4.57 -2.36 -5.42
N THR A 214 4.08 -3.14 -6.38
CA THR A 214 4.84 -4.22 -7.02
C THR A 214 4.82 -3.94 -8.51
N GLU A 215 5.95 -3.43 -8.99
CA GLU A 215 6.24 -3.18 -10.41
C GLU A 215 7.01 -4.38 -11.01
N ALA A 216 6.82 -5.56 -10.40
CA ALA A 216 7.51 -6.80 -10.75
C ALA A 216 6.90 -7.41 -12.01
N VAL A 217 7.77 -8.01 -12.81
CA VAL A 217 7.36 -8.81 -13.98
C VAL A 217 7.60 -10.31 -13.79
N TYR A 218 8.40 -10.67 -12.78
CA TYR A 218 8.61 -12.05 -12.34
C TYR A 218 8.44 -12.14 -10.82
N GLY A 219 7.78 -13.21 -10.39
CA GLY A 219 7.70 -13.62 -8.98
C GLY A 219 8.35 -14.98 -8.82
N LEU A 220 9.35 -15.09 -7.96
CA LEU A 220 10.03 -16.36 -7.69
C LEU A 220 9.60 -16.86 -6.31
N MET A 221 9.43 -18.17 -6.20
CA MET A 221 9.21 -18.86 -4.93
C MET A 221 10.22 -20.00 -4.84
N GLN A 222 10.87 -20.10 -3.69
CA GLN A 222 11.75 -21.21 -3.37
C GLN A 222 11.37 -21.81 -2.01
N LEU A 223 11.22 -23.13 -2.00
CA LEU A 223 11.07 -23.92 -0.78
C LEU A 223 11.92 -25.18 -0.91
N GLY A 224 12.93 -25.31 -0.05
CA GLY A 224 13.95 -26.36 -0.18
C GLY A 224 14.63 -26.34 -1.56
N GLU A 225 14.58 -27.47 -2.25
CA GLU A 225 15.13 -27.64 -3.61
C GLU A 225 14.12 -27.27 -4.72
N HIS A 226 12.91 -26.88 -4.36
CA HIS A 226 11.89 -26.50 -5.33
C HIS A 226 11.94 -25.00 -5.58
N VAL A 227 12.22 -24.64 -6.84
CA VAL A 227 12.16 -23.27 -7.33
C VAL A 227 11.07 -23.21 -8.39
N PHE A 228 10.25 -22.17 -8.31
CA PHE A 228 9.28 -21.84 -9.33
C PHE A 228 9.28 -20.34 -9.61
N THR A 229 9.26 -19.99 -10.89
CA THR A 229 9.15 -18.64 -11.40
C THR A 229 7.81 -18.48 -12.09
N GLY A 230 6.99 -17.58 -11.53
CA GLY A 230 5.76 -17.10 -12.15
C GLY A 230 5.98 -15.76 -12.86
N GLY A 231 5.09 -15.45 -13.81
CA GLY A 231 5.17 -14.27 -14.65
C GLY A 231 5.87 -14.55 -15.99
N ASP A 232 5.52 -13.77 -17.00
CA ASP A 232 5.97 -13.91 -18.38
C ASP A 232 6.64 -12.62 -18.90
N GLY A 233 7.03 -11.71 -17.99
CA GLY A 233 7.51 -10.39 -18.38
C GLY A 233 6.40 -9.36 -18.66
N GLN A 234 5.12 -9.75 -18.59
CA GLN A 234 3.96 -8.90 -18.88
C GLN A 234 3.03 -8.70 -17.68
N VAL A 235 3.43 -9.13 -16.49
CA VAL A 235 2.65 -8.89 -15.27
C VAL A 235 2.46 -7.38 -15.08
N SER A 236 1.21 -6.94 -15.00
CA SER A 236 0.88 -5.55 -14.76
C SER A 236 1.28 -5.14 -13.34
N ALA A 237 1.84 -3.94 -13.22
CA ALA A 237 2.12 -3.34 -11.92
C ALA A 237 0.84 -3.25 -11.08
N SER A 238 0.97 -3.44 -9.78
CA SER A 238 -0.16 -3.44 -8.85
C SER A 238 0.19 -2.79 -7.53
N ARG A 239 -0.83 -2.25 -6.86
CA ARG A 239 -0.76 -1.72 -5.50
C ARG A 239 -1.57 -2.62 -4.58
N THR A 240 -0.97 -3.05 -3.49
CA THR A 240 -1.63 -3.80 -2.41
C THR A 240 -1.66 -2.95 -1.15
N PHE A 241 -2.76 -2.92 -0.41
CA PHE A 241 -2.88 -2.23 0.87
C PHE A 241 -2.74 -3.22 2.02
N LEU A 242 -1.56 -3.20 2.63
CA LEU A 242 -1.20 -4.04 3.76
C LEU A 242 -1.66 -3.39 5.07
N LEU A 243 -2.20 -4.19 5.98
CA LEU A 243 -2.66 -3.74 7.28
C LEU A 243 -1.68 -4.16 8.37
N PHE A 244 -1.34 -3.25 9.26
CA PHE A 244 -0.45 -3.48 10.40
C PHE A 244 -1.19 -3.07 11.67
N GLY A 245 -1.44 -4.03 12.55
CA GLY A 245 -2.13 -3.81 13.82
C GLY A 245 -1.14 -3.63 14.96
N TYR A 246 -1.40 -2.66 15.82
CA TYR A 246 -0.71 -2.53 17.10
C TYR A 246 -1.49 -3.24 18.20
N LYS A 247 -0.81 -4.14 18.90
CA LYS A 247 -1.36 -4.87 20.04
C LYS A 247 -0.22 -5.30 20.96
N GLU A 248 -0.45 -5.22 22.27
CA GLU A 248 0.50 -5.69 23.30
C GLU A 248 1.92 -5.10 23.10
N LYS A 249 1.98 -3.81 22.76
CA LYS A 249 3.21 -3.05 22.50
C LYS A 249 4.01 -3.46 21.26
N SER A 250 3.39 -4.20 20.33
CA SER A 250 4.05 -4.70 19.13
C SER A 250 3.23 -4.41 17.87
N TRP A 251 3.91 -4.16 16.76
CA TRP A 251 3.29 -4.10 15.44
C TRP A 251 3.28 -5.50 14.82
N THR A 252 2.14 -5.87 14.25
CA THR A 252 1.93 -7.17 13.61
C THR A 252 1.34 -6.94 12.22
N TRP A 253 1.90 -7.61 11.20
CA TRP A 253 1.29 -7.63 9.88
C TRP A 253 0.03 -8.49 9.87
N LEU A 254 -1.10 -7.88 9.52
CA LEU A 254 -2.42 -8.51 9.52
C LEU A 254 -2.78 -9.14 8.16
N GLY A 255 -1.98 -8.88 7.13
CA GLY A 255 -2.29 -9.26 5.75
C GLY A 255 -2.87 -8.09 4.95
N TRP A 256 -3.80 -8.37 4.05
CA TRP A 256 -4.50 -7.40 3.20
C TRP A 256 -5.94 -7.84 2.96
N CYS A 257 -6.81 -6.93 2.53
CA CYS A 257 -8.20 -7.26 2.23
C CYS A 257 -8.29 -8.15 0.98
N GLU A 258 -9.15 -9.17 1.01
CA GLU A 258 -9.47 -9.96 -0.18
C GLU A 258 -10.07 -9.09 -1.28
N ASP A 259 -11.11 -8.34 -0.92
CA ASP A 259 -11.76 -7.40 -1.81
C ASP A 259 -11.07 -6.04 -1.78
N ALA A 260 -10.68 -5.53 -2.95
CA ALA A 260 -10.03 -4.24 -3.16
C ALA A 260 -8.69 -4.03 -2.42
N GLY A 261 -8.14 -5.07 -1.77
CA GLY A 261 -6.84 -4.97 -1.11
C GLY A 261 -5.68 -4.99 -2.09
N ARG A 262 -5.85 -5.55 -3.30
CA ARG A 262 -4.91 -5.46 -4.41
C ARG A 262 -5.61 -4.92 -5.66
N VAL A 263 -5.03 -3.91 -6.28
CA VAL A 263 -5.53 -3.27 -7.50
C VAL A 263 -4.40 -3.14 -8.51
N SER A 264 -4.70 -3.39 -9.78
CA SER A 264 -3.72 -3.10 -10.84
C SER A 264 -3.61 -1.58 -11.03
N TYR A 265 -2.43 -1.11 -11.45
CA TYR A 265 -2.22 0.29 -11.77
C TYR A 265 -3.18 0.78 -12.85
N GLU A 266 -3.45 -0.05 -13.87
CA GLU A 266 -4.38 0.26 -14.96
C GLU A 266 -5.81 0.52 -14.46
N GLU A 267 -6.34 -0.35 -13.59
CA GLU A 267 -7.70 -0.22 -13.05
C GLU A 267 -7.94 1.10 -12.31
N ILE A 268 -6.91 1.62 -11.62
CA ILE A 268 -6.99 2.87 -10.86
C ILE A 268 -6.39 4.07 -11.60
N GLY A 269 -5.98 3.91 -12.86
CA GLY A 269 -5.36 4.98 -13.65
C GLY A 269 -4.03 5.48 -13.09
N LEU A 270 -3.30 4.63 -12.38
CA LEU A 270 -1.98 4.92 -11.82
C LEU A 270 -0.88 4.56 -12.81
N THR A 271 0.19 5.36 -12.86
CA THR A 271 1.42 5.05 -13.61
C THR A 271 2.57 4.85 -12.62
N ALA A 272 3.69 4.25 -13.05
CA ALA A 272 4.88 4.13 -12.20
C ALA A 272 5.40 5.50 -11.71
N GLU A 273 5.35 6.51 -12.57
CA GLU A 273 5.71 7.89 -12.22
C GLU A 273 4.77 8.47 -11.15
N LEU A 274 3.46 8.35 -11.34
CA LEU A 274 2.48 8.82 -10.35
C LEU A 274 2.58 8.05 -9.04
N ALA A 275 2.83 6.74 -9.10
CA ALA A 275 3.04 5.92 -7.91
C ALA A 275 4.29 6.36 -7.14
N SER A 276 5.37 6.71 -7.85
CA SER A 276 6.59 7.23 -7.25
C SER A 276 6.38 8.59 -6.58
N ALA A 277 5.77 9.54 -7.27
CA ALA A 277 5.46 10.86 -6.74
C ALA A 277 4.52 10.77 -5.51
N ASP A 278 3.55 9.87 -5.56
CA ASP A 278 2.65 9.61 -4.43
C ASP A 278 3.39 9.02 -3.22
N ARG A 279 4.33 8.08 -3.41
CA ARG A 279 5.18 7.58 -2.31
C ARG A 279 6.05 8.68 -1.71
N GLU A 280 6.66 9.53 -2.53
CA GLU A 280 7.47 10.67 -2.07
C GLU A 280 6.64 11.67 -1.26
N MET A 281 5.46 12.02 -1.76
CA MET A 281 4.53 12.87 -1.03
C MET A 281 4.17 12.25 0.33
N LYS A 282 3.90 10.94 0.39
CA LYS A 282 3.60 10.27 1.66
C LYS A 282 4.80 10.26 2.61
N SER A 283 5.99 9.92 2.13
CA SER A 283 7.24 10.00 2.91
C SER A 283 7.41 11.37 3.57
N SER A 284 7.19 12.44 2.80
CA SER A 284 7.27 13.82 3.27
C SER A 284 6.21 14.17 4.32
N ILE A 285 4.95 13.75 4.13
CA ILE A 285 3.85 14.01 5.08
C ILE A 285 4.13 13.38 6.45
N PHE A 286 4.69 12.17 6.48
CA PHE A 286 4.96 11.47 7.73
C PHE A 286 6.36 11.75 8.30
N GLY A 287 7.26 12.34 7.52
CA GLY A 287 8.68 12.47 7.88
C GLY A 287 9.38 11.12 8.01
N LEU A 288 9.01 10.16 7.16
CA LEU A 288 9.55 8.80 7.15
C LEU A 288 10.42 8.58 5.91
N SER A 289 11.26 7.53 5.95
CA SER A 289 12.07 7.11 4.80
C SER A 289 11.23 6.48 3.70
N HIS A 290 11.78 6.46 2.48
CA HIS A 290 11.23 5.67 1.39
C HIS A 290 11.51 4.21 1.67
N TRP A 291 10.48 3.38 1.85
CA TRP A 291 10.69 1.97 2.16
C TRP A 291 10.85 1.14 0.88
N ASP A 292 12.08 1.03 0.42
CA ASP A 292 12.50 0.21 -0.73
C ASP A 292 13.78 -0.57 -0.42
N SER A 293 14.33 -1.26 -1.42
CA SER A 293 15.50 -2.13 -1.25
C SER A 293 16.75 -1.36 -0.80
N GLU A 294 16.93 -0.12 -1.26
CA GLU A 294 18.04 0.74 -0.83
C GLU A 294 17.91 1.05 0.66
N TRP A 295 16.72 1.47 1.11
CA TRP A 295 16.46 1.69 2.53
C TRP A 295 16.65 0.43 3.38
N LEU A 296 16.24 -0.74 2.87
CA LEU A 296 16.41 -2.02 3.55
C LEU A 296 17.89 -2.38 3.73
N GLU A 297 18.70 -2.15 2.69
CA GLU A 297 20.15 -2.33 2.75
C GLU A 297 20.82 -1.34 3.70
N GLU A 298 20.52 -0.05 3.57
CA GLU A 298 21.14 1.02 4.37
C GLU A 298 20.78 0.92 5.86
N SER A 299 19.52 0.61 6.17
CA SER A 299 19.02 0.62 7.54
C SER A 299 19.29 -0.69 8.28
N TYR A 300 19.31 -1.82 7.57
CA TYR A 300 19.37 -3.15 8.18
C TYR A 300 20.48 -4.07 7.62
N GLY A 301 21.28 -3.61 6.65
CA GLY A 301 22.30 -4.45 6.00
C GLY A 301 21.69 -5.63 5.24
N MET A 302 20.48 -5.44 4.71
CA MET A 302 19.67 -6.48 4.08
C MET A 302 19.47 -6.21 2.58
N ALA A 303 20.55 -6.20 1.81
CA ALA A 303 20.46 -6.23 0.36
C ALA A 303 19.70 -7.47 -0.15
N MET A 304 19.06 -7.36 -1.31
CA MET A 304 18.37 -8.48 -1.95
C MET A 304 19.29 -9.70 -2.10
N LYS A 305 18.76 -10.88 -1.76
CA LYS A 305 19.48 -12.15 -1.93
C LYS A 305 19.67 -12.44 -3.41
N ALA A 306 20.80 -13.05 -3.74
CA ALA A 306 21.06 -13.54 -5.09
C ALA A 306 19.91 -14.43 -5.57
N LEU A 307 19.54 -14.27 -6.84
CA LEU A 307 18.52 -15.10 -7.47
C LEU A 307 19.03 -16.54 -7.59
N PRO A 308 18.16 -17.56 -7.46
CA PRO A 308 18.55 -18.94 -7.69
C PRO A 308 19.13 -19.15 -9.09
N ASN A 309 20.07 -20.08 -9.24
CA ASN A 309 20.60 -20.43 -10.56
C ASN A 309 19.46 -20.89 -11.49
N ASP A 310 19.55 -20.53 -12.77
CA ASP A 310 18.61 -20.93 -13.82
C ASP A 310 17.13 -20.62 -13.50
N TRP A 311 16.87 -19.62 -12.63
CA TRP A 311 15.52 -19.28 -12.19
C TRP A 311 14.57 -18.95 -13.35
N GLN A 312 15.08 -18.40 -14.45
CA GLN A 312 14.29 -18.05 -15.63
C GLN A 312 13.67 -19.29 -16.30
N ASP A 313 14.32 -20.45 -16.17
CA ASP A 313 13.85 -21.72 -16.73
C ASP A 313 12.97 -22.50 -15.74
N ALA A 314 12.87 -22.05 -14.48
CA ALA A 314 12.13 -22.71 -13.39
C ALA A 314 10.61 -22.52 -13.50
N THR A 315 10.01 -22.87 -14.64
CA THR A 315 8.58 -22.68 -14.94
C THR A 315 7.76 -23.98 -14.81
N ASP A 316 8.36 -25.04 -14.26
CA ASP A 316 7.70 -26.34 -14.07
C ASP A 316 6.54 -26.24 -13.06
N THR A 317 5.32 -26.47 -13.55
CA THR A 317 4.12 -26.44 -12.72
C THR A 317 4.08 -27.55 -11.68
N ALA A 318 4.76 -28.68 -11.88
CA ALA A 318 4.86 -29.72 -10.87
C ALA A 318 5.68 -29.24 -9.66
N LYS A 319 6.72 -28.43 -9.88
CA LYS A 319 7.49 -27.78 -8.82
C LYS A 319 6.65 -26.75 -8.08
N ARG A 320 5.88 -25.93 -8.81
CA ARG A 320 4.90 -25.02 -8.19
C ARG A 320 3.94 -25.78 -7.29
N ASP A 321 3.34 -26.84 -7.79
CA ASP A 321 2.31 -27.60 -7.07
C ASP A 321 2.92 -28.31 -5.84
N ALA A 322 4.17 -28.78 -5.92
CA ALA A 322 4.89 -29.30 -4.76
C ALA A 322 5.06 -28.23 -3.66
N ILE A 323 5.52 -27.02 -4.02
CA ILE A 323 5.65 -25.89 -3.08
C ILE A 323 4.28 -25.56 -2.47
N LEU A 324 3.23 -25.48 -3.28
CA LEU A 324 1.87 -25.16 -2.81
C LEU A 324 1.32 -26.24 -1.88
N ASN A 325 1.59 -27.52 -2.15
CA ASN A 325 1.18 -28.62 -1.28
C ASN A 325 1.88 -28.55 0.08
N GLU A 326 3.19 -28.25 0.11
CA GLU A 326 3.92 -28.05 1.36
C GLU A 326 3.41 -26.84 2.15
N ILE A 327 3.09 -25.74 1.46
CA ILE A 327 2.46 -24.57 2.08
C ILE A 327 1.11 -24.94 2.70
N ASN A 328 0.26 -25.63 1.95
CA ASN A 328 -1.08 -26.02 2.43
C ASN A 328 -0.99 -26.99 3.61
N ALA A 329 -0.07 -27.95 3.58
CA ALA A 329 0.17 -28.87 4.69
C ALA A 329 0.66 -28.17 5.98
N TYR A 330 1.25 -26.98 5.86
CA TYR A 330 1.65 -26.16 7.00
C TYR A 330 0.46 -25.36 7.60
N LEU A 331 -0.61 -25.18 6.83
CA LEU A 331 -1.81 -24.45 7.24
C LEU A 331 -2.91 -25.35 7.84
N GLU A 332 -2.81 -26.67 7.66
CA GLU A 332 -3.66 -27.71 8.25
C GLU A 332 -3.20 -28.11 9.66
#